data_AF-A0A5Q0SFA5-F1
#
_entry.id   AF-A0A5Q0SFA5-F1
#
_cell.length_a   1.000
_cell.length_b   1.000
_cell.length_c   1.000
_cell.angle_alpha   90.00
_cell.angle_beta   90.00
_cell.angle_gamma   90.00
#
_symmetry.space_group_name_H-M   'P 1'
#
loop_
_entity.id
_entity.type
_entity.pdbx_description
1 polymer ?
#
loop_
_entity_poly.entity_id
_entity_poly.type
_entity_poly.pdbx_seq_one_letter_code
_entity_poly.pdbx_strand_id
1 'polypeptide(L)'
;MRINVDQINLMTKKGLRGDLNSFERVLEFLEKYEHSPVVKYGMYSLVFQIAMNKFIDVSKYCEECGGKCCQIGYPVPVYRFDYEELRDRLDMDDLKKFEKVDNNLFLLRRPCQFQKGWLCSIHKIKPYACLSYPFATEDDQKEVINSYDGKGIPDFKVPEYCLASKQVKEIINQIINDLINKLGRIPTPRELYNEVKSRYYKNEETTSR
;
A
#
# COMPACT_ATOMS: atom_id res chain seq x y z
N MET A 1 -20.62 16.02 5.11
CA MET A 1 -20.56 14.57 5.41
C MET A 1 -19.57 14.38 6.56
N ARG A 2 -19.99 13.88 7.73
CA ARG A 2 -19.04 13.53 8.80
C ARG A 2 -18.24 12.32 8.31
N ILE A 3 -16.96 12.54 8.07
CA ILE A 3 -16.03 11.49 7.65
C ILE A 3 -15.69 10.63 8.86
N ASN A 4 -16.03 9.35 8.81
CA ASN A 4 -15.57 8.37 9.80
C ASN A 4 -14.23 7.79 9.32
N VAL A 5 -13.22 7.78 10.20
CA VAL A 5 -11.89 7.22 9.96
C VAL A 5 -11.98 5.76 9.48
N ASP A 6 -12.89 4.97 10.03
CA ASP A 6 -13.08 3.57 9.62
C ASP A 6 -13.55 3.46 8.17
N GLN A 7 -14.39 4.40 7.71
CA GLN A 7 -14.85 4.41 6.33
C GLN A 7 -13.72 4.75 5.37
N ILE A 8 -12.84 5.70 5.74
CA ILE A 8 -11.64 6.00 4.95
C ILE A 8 -10.74 4.77 4.90
N ASN A 9 -10.41 4.18 6.05
CA ASN A 9 -9.51 3.01 6.11
C ASN A 9 -10.06 1.84 5.29
N LEU A 10 -11.37 1.59 5.35
CA LEU A 10 -12.02 0.56 4.55
C LEU A 10 -11.97 0.88 3.05
N MET A 11 -12.22 2.13 2.64
CA MET A 11 -12.09 2.55 1.23
C MET A 11 -10.65 2.46 0.74
N THR A 12 -9.68 2.89 1.55
CA THR A 12 -8.25 2.78 1.23
C THR A 12 -7.85 1.32 1.07
N LYS A 13 -8.28 0.44 1.97
CA LYS A 13 -8.06 -1.01 1.87
C LYS A 13 -8.64 -1.59 0.57
N LYS A 14 -9.89 -1.25 0.23
CA LYS A 14 -10.51 -1.66 -1.04
C LYS A 14 -9.72 -1.15 -2.24
N GLY A 15 -9.33 0.12 -2.20
CA GLY A 15 -8.51 0.77 -3.22
C GLY A 15 -7.20 0.04 -3.44
N LEU A 16 -6.42 -0.18 -2.38
CA LEU A 16 -5.14 -0.88 -2.43
C LEU A 16 -5.25 -2.35 -2.83
N ARG A 17 -6.43 -2.98 -2.76
CA ARG A 17 -6.71 -4.31 -3.31
C ARG A 17 -7.05 -4.31 -4.80
N GLY A 18 -7.20 -3.13 -5.41
CA GLY A 18 -7.49 -2.97 -6.83
C GLY A 18 -8.88 -2.44 -7.18
N ASP A 19 -9.72 -2.09 -6.20
CA ASP A 19 -10.96 -1.33 -6.48
C ASP A 19 -10.61 0.12 -6.81
N LEU A 20 -10.35 0.39 -8.10
CA LEU A 20 -9.90 1.70 -8.56
C LEU A 20 -10.92 2.81 -8.27
N ASN A 21 -12.23 2.52 -8.24
CA ASN A 21 -13.25 3.51 -7.89
C ASN A 21 -13.12 3.94 -6.42
N SER A 22 -12.91 2.97 -5.52
CA SER A 22 -12.63 3.29 -4.11
C SER A 22 -11.32 4.05 -3.96
N PHE A 23 -10.27 3.67 -4.69
CA PHE A 23 -8.97 4.35 -4.65
C PHE A 23 -9.08 5.81 -5.12
N GLU A 24 -9.75 6.06 -6.24
CA GLU A 24 -9.91 7.40 -6.81
C GLU A 24 -10.72 8.32 -5.90
N ARG A 25 -11.74 7.80 -5.22
CA ARG A 25 -12.52 8.53 -4.20
C ARG A 25 -11.68 8.90 -2.98
N VAL A 26 -10.78 8.00 -2.53
CA VAL A 26 -9.85 8.32 -1.44
C VAL A 26 -8.91 9.43 -1.86
N LEU A 27 -8.33 9.36 -3.06
CA LEU A 27 -7.48 10.44 -3.56
C LEU A 27 -8.24 11.77 -3.69
N GLU A 28 -9.46 11.76 -4.25
CA GLU A 28 -10.29 12.96 -4.40
C GLU A 28 -10.63 13.60 -3.04
N PHE A 29 -10.87 12.75 -2.04
CA PHE A 29 -11.07 13.21 -0.68
C PHE A 29 -9.81 13.88 -0.09
N LEU A 30 -8.64 13.25 -0.24
CA LEU A 30 -7.38 13.73 0.31
C LEU A 30 -6.84 14.99 -0.41
N GLU A 31 -7.10 15.14 -1.71
CA GLU A 31 -6.72 16.33 -2.50
C GLU A 31 -7.19 17.65 -1.88
N LYS A 32 -8.35 17.64 -1.22
CA LYS A 32 -8.91 18.81 -0.51
C LYS A 32 -7.99 19.32 0.61
N TYR A 33 -7.08 18.47 1.07
CA TYR A 33 -6.14 18.73 2.16
C TYR A 33 -4.68 18.61 1.70
N GLU A 34 -4.39 18.62 0.40
CA GLU A 34 -3.03 18.44 -0.15
C GLU A 34 -2.03 19.52 0.31
N HIS A 35 -2.50 20.66 0.78
CA HIS A 35 -1.66 21.70 1.39
C HIS A 35 -0.99 21.24 2.70
N SER A 36 -1.50 20.20 3.36
CA SER A 36 -0.85 19.56 4.49
C SER A 36 0.26 18.61 4.01
N PRO A 37 1.52 18.79 4.46
CA PRO A 37 2.63 17.91 4.07
C PRO A 37 2.35 16.43 4.34
N VAL A 38 1.72 16.10 5.47
CA VAL A 38 1.38 14.72 5.84
C VAL A 38 0.36 14.12 4.89
N VAL A 39 -0.65 14.89 4.47
CA VAL A 39 -1.65 14.42 3.51
C VAL A 39 -1.00 14.19 2.15
N LYS A 40 -0.20 15.15 1.66
CA LYS A 40 0.50 15.03 0.39
C LYS A 40 1.45 13.83 0.38
N TYR A 41 2.18 13.61 1.47
CA TYR A 41 3.01 12.42 1.67
C TYR A 41 2.17 11.14 1.54
N GLY A 42 1.07 11.07 2.30
CA GLY A 42 0.16 9.93 2.30
C GLY A 42 -0.39 9.62 0.91
N MET A 43 -0.77 10.66 0.15
CA MET A 43 -1.25 10.50 -1.22
C MET A 43 -0.18 9.90 -2.15
N TYR A 44 1.06 10.38 -2.12
CA TYR A 44 2.14 9.75 -2.90
C TYR A 44 2.39 8.30 -2.47
N SER A 45 2.38 8.04 -1.17
CA SER A 45 2.56 6.68 -0.63
C SER A 45 1.48 5.74 -1.16
N LEU A 46 0.21 6.17 -1.19
CA LEU A 46 -0.89 5.42 -1.78
C LEU A 46 -0.66 5.12 -3.27
N VAL A 47 -0.11 6.08 -4.03
CA VAL A 47 0.18 5.89 -5.46
C VAL A 47 1.27 4.87 -5.71
N PHE A 48 2.38 4.93 -4.94
CA PHE A 48 3.43 3.91 -5.00
C PHE A 48 2.88 2.54 -4.61
N GLN A 49 2.03 2.50 -3.59
CA GLN A 49 1.48 1.25 -3.08
C GLN A 49 0.48 0.61 -4.06
N ILE A 50 -0.43 1.37 -4.67
CA ILE A 50 -1.32 0.81 -5.69
C ILE A 50 -0.54 0.37 -6.93
N ALA A 51 0.56 1.07 -7.27
CA ALA A 51 1.44 0.65 -8.34
C ALA A 51 2.01 -0.75 -8.07
N MET A 52 2.55 -0.98 -6.87
CA MET A 52 3.05 -2.30 -6.47
C MET A 52 1.96 -3.36 -6.36
N ASN A 53 0.78 -3.01 -5.82
CA ASN A 53 -0.26 -3.99 -5.54
C ASN A 53 -1.06 -4.39 -6.78
N LYS A 54 -1.18 -3.50 -7.78
CA LYS A 54 -2.13 -3.68 -8.88
C LYS A 54 -1.56 -3.44 -10.28
N PHE A 55 -0.62 -2.52 -10.46
CA PHE A 55 -0.20 -2.11 -11.80
C PHE A 55 1.10 -2.77 -12.28
N ILE A 56 2.05 -3.01 -11.37
CA ILE A 56 3.36 -3.54 -11.70
C ILE A 56 3.43 -4.96 -11.14
N ASP A 57 3.56 -5.95 -12.02
CA ASP A 57 3.79 -7.33 -11.58
C ASP A 57 5.19 -7.46 -10.99
N VAL A 58 5.23 -7.66 -9.67
CA VAL A 58 6.46 -7.85 -8.90
C VAL A 58 6.59 -9.27 -8.34
N SER A 59 5.76 -10.21 -8.81
CA SER A 59 5.66 -11.56 -8.23
C SER A 59 7.00 -12.28 -8.20
N LYS A 60 7.78 -12.19 -9.29
CA LYS A 60 9.13 -12.75 -9.37
C LYS A 60 10.07 -12.21 -8.29
N TYR A 61 10.04 -10.91 -8.01
CA TYR A 61 10.86 -10.30 -6.97
C TYR A 61 10.41 -10.70 -5.56
N CYS A 62 9.10 -10.86 -5.35
CA CYS A 62 8.55 -11.37 -4.10
C CYS A 62 8.99 -12.83 -3.84
N GLU A 63 9.01 -13.65 -4.89
CA GLU A 63 9.52 -15.02 -4.84
C GLU A 63 11.02 -15.06 -4.54
N GLU A 64 11.84 -14.27 -5.25
CA GLU A 64 13.29 -14.19 -5.03
C GLU A 64 13.66 -13.74 -3.60
N CYS A 65 12.93 -12.78 -3.04
CA CYS A 65 13.15 -12.35 -1.66
C CYS A 65 12.51 -13.27 -0.61
N GLY A 66 11.76 -14.31 -1.03
CA GLY A 66 11.14 -15.30 -0.15
C GLY A 66 10.04 -14.75 0.76
N GLY A 67 9.44 -13.60 0.44
CA GLY A 67 8.46 -12.95 1.31
C GLY A 67 9.05 -12.50 2.66
N LYS A 68 10.31 -12.06 2.71
CA LYS A 68 10.99 -11.58 3.94
C LYS A 68 10.18 -10.57 4.75
N CYS A 69 9.38 -9.71 4.11
CA CYS A 69 8.51 -8.75 4.81
C CYS A 69 7.48 -9.41 5.75
N CYS A 70 7.13 -10.67 5.52
CA CYS A 70 6.28 -11.46 6.41
C CYS A 70 7.05 -12.11 7.56
N GLN A 71 8.38 -12.17 7.50
CA GLN A 71 9.23 -12.89 8.46
C GLN A 71 9.79 -11.98 9.56
N ILE A 72 10.08 -10.72 9.25
CA ILE A 72 10.81 -9.80 10.13
C ILE A 72 10.05 -8.50 10.40
N GLY A 73 10.35 -7.84 11.52
CA GLY A 73 9.77 -6.56 11.93
C GLY A 73 8.66 -6.69 12.98
N TYR A 74 8.02 -5.57 13.30
CA TYR A 74 6.96 -5.51 14.30
C TYR A 74 5.71 -6.30 13.86
N PRO A 75 4.89 -6.78 14.82
CA PRO A 75 3.59 -7.36 14.51
C PRO A 75 2.75 -6.44 13.65
N VAL A 76 2.02 -7.01 12.69
CA VAL A 76 1.14 -6.24 11.82
C VAL A 76 -0.13 -5.88 12.59
N PRO A 77 -0.52 -4.59 12.67
CA PRO A 77 -1.80 -4.21 13.24
C PRO A 77 -2.95 -4.70 12.36
N VAL A 78 -3.93 -5.32 13.00
CA VAL A 78 -5.16 -5.81 12.41
C VAL A 78 -6.30 -5.05 13.10
N TYR A 79 -6.79 -4.02 12.42
CA TYR A 79 -7.86 -3.19 12.95
C TYR A 79 -9.18 -3.96 13.01
N ARG A 80 -10.14 -3.45 13.77
CA ARG A 80 -11.47 -4.08 13.91
C ARG A 80 -12.11 -4.48 12.58
N PHE A 81 -12.14 -3.58 11.59
CA PHE A 81 -12.73 -3.86 10.29
C PHE A 81 -11.95 -4.92 9.49
N ASP A 82 -10.63 -5.06 9.74
CA ASP A 82 -9.83 -6.15 9.17
C ASP A 82 -10.21 -7.47 9.83
N TYR A 83 -10.27 -7.48 11.17
CA TYR A 83 -10.59 -8.66 11.94
C TYR A 83 -12.00 -9.19 11.66
N GLU A 84 -13.00 -8.31 11.53
CA GLU A 84 -14.36 -8.68 11.17
C GLU A 84 -14.39 -9.38 9.79
N GLU A 85 -13.69 -8.85 8.79
CA GLU A 85 -13.59 -9.51 7.47
C GLU A 85 -12.87 -10.88 7.53
N LEU A 86 -11.82 -10.97 8.35
CA LEU A 86 -11.07 -12.21 8.54
C LEU A 86 -11.90 -13.27 9.24
N ARG A 87 -12.63 -12.90 10.30
CA ARG A 87 -13.52 -13.79 11.06
C ARG A 87 -14.59 -14.43 10.19
N ASP A 88 -15.11 -13.70 9.22
CA ASP A 88 -16.15 -14.20 8.34
C ASP A 88 -15.62 -15.19 7.27
N ARG A 89 -14.30 -15.39 7.17
CA ARG A 89 -13.65 -16.18 6.10
C ARG A 89 -12.58 -17.17 6.58
N LEU A 90 -12.17 -17.10 7.85
CA LEU A 90 -11.18 -17.98 8.46
C LEU A 90 -11.84 -18.90 9.48
N ASP A 91 -11.25 -20.07 9.68
CA ASP A 91 -11.67 -20.96 10.75
C ASP A 91 -11.18 -20.47 12.13
N MET A 92 -11.67 -21.12 13.19
CA MET A 92 -11.32 -20.74 14.55
C MET A 92 -9.85 -20.95 14.89
N ASP A 93 -9.14 -21.87 14.23
CA ASP A 93 -7.72 -22.12 14.50
C ASP A 93 -6.84 -21.05 13.84
N ASP A 94 -7.22 -20.59 12.66
CA ASP A 94 -6.64 -19.42 12.00
C ASP A 94 -6.91 -18.14 12.78
N LEU A 95 -8.10 -17.97 13.38
CA LEU A 95 -8.40 -16.78 14.18
C LEU A 95 -7.61 -16.71 15.49
N LYS A 96 -7.18 -17.84 16.05
CA LYS A 96 -6.30 -17.89 17.24
C LYS A 96 -4.89 -17.37 16.97
N LYS A 97 -4.50 -17.22 15.69
CA LYS A 97 -3.20 -16.65 15.27
C LYS A 97 -3.10 -15.15 15.52
N PHE A 98 -4.22 -14.47 15.76
CA PHE A 98 -4.27 -13.04 16.05
C PHE A 98 -4.26 -12.82 17.56
N GLU A 99 -3.34 -11.98 18.01
CA GLU A 99 -3.24 -11.56 19.41
C GLU A 99 -4.14 -10.35 19.66
N LYS A 100 -5.15 -10.50 20.52
CA LYS A 100 -6.04 -9.39 20.87
C LYS A 100 -5.32 -8.44 21.83
N VAL A 101 -5.21 -7.17 21.45
CA VAL A 101 -4.68 -6.10 22.32
C VAL A 101 -5.84 -5.40 23.03
N ASP A 102 -6.87 -5.01 22.28
CA ASP A 102 -8.10 -4.45 22.81
C ASP A 102 -9.31 -4.83 21.92
N ASN A 103 -10.46 -4.19 22.10
CA ASN A 103 -11.67 -4.50 21.32
C ASN A 103 -11.62 -4.05 19.86
N ASN A 104 -10.71 -3.15 19.51
CA ASN A 104 -10.57 -2.56 18.18
C ASN A 104 -9.22 -2.88 17.50
N LEU A 105 -8.29 -3.50 18.22
CA LEU A 105 -6.95 -3.81 17.73
C LEU A 105 -6.53 -5.25 18.06
N PHE A 106 -6.09 -5.93 17.01
CA PHE A 106 -5.43 -7.22 17.05
C PHE A 106 -4.05 -7.11 16.41
N LEU A 107 -3.16 -8.04 16.71
CA LEU A 107 -1.82 -8.11 16.14
C LEU A 107 -1.61 -9.46 15.45
N LEU A 108 -1.07 -9.42 14.24
CA LEU A 108 -0.56 -10.58 13.53
C LEU A 108 0.96 -10.62 13.69
N ARG A 109 1.45 -11.57 14.48
CA ARG A 109 2.88 -11.72 14.77
C ARG A 109 3.69 -12.04 13.52
N ARG A 110 4.97 -11.64 13.54
CA ARG A 110 6.00 -12.05 12.58
C ARG A 110 6.99 -13.00 13.28
N PRO A 111 7.45 -14.11 12.65
CA PRO A 111 7.08 -14.58 11.31
C PRO A 111 5.59 -14.88 11.15
N CYS A 112 5.03 -14.47 10.01
CA CYS A 112 3.61 -14.51 9.75
C CYS A 112 3.12 -15.95 9.63
N GLN A 113 2.15 -16.33 10.46
CA GLN A 113 1.59 -17.69 10.50
C GLN A 113 0.71 -18.04 9.28
N PHE A 114 0.51 -17.08 8.36
CA PHE A 114 -0.17 -17.27 7.08
C PHE A 114 0.79 -17.31 5.88
N GLN A 115 2.11 -17.24 6.13
CA GLN A 115 3.12 -17.35 5.09
C GLN A 115 3.33 -18.82 4.70
N LYS A 116 3.27 -19.11 3.39
CA LYS A 116 3.58 -20.40 2.78
C LYS A 116 4.67 -20.20 1.73
N GLY A 117 5.94 -20.31 2.13
CA GLY A 117 7.06 -19.88 1.29
C GLY A 117 7.02 -18.36 1.09
N TRP A 118 6.98 -17.89 -0.15
CA TRP A 118 6.78 -16.46 -0.46
C TRP A 118 5.30 -16.05 -0.52
N LEU A 119 4.39 -17.01 -0.57
CA LEU A 119 2.96 -16.78 -0.74
C LEU A 119 2.28 -16.42 0.60
N CYS A 120 1.25 -15.58 0.51
CA CYS A 120 0.35 -15.29 1.63
C CYS A 120 -0.95 -16.09 1.46
N SER A 121 -1.25 -17.00 2.38
CA SER A 121 -2.47 -17.83 2.28
C SER A 121 -3.76 -17.01 2.42
N ILE A 122 -3.69 -15.83 3.03
CA ILE A 122 -4.80 -14.89 3.16
C ILE A 122 -4.69 -13.71 2.19
N HIS A 123 -3.95 -13.85 1.07
CA HIS A 123 -3.64 -12.74 0.16
C HIS A 123 -4.87 -11.90 -0.25
N LYS A 124 -5.98 -12.56 -0.59
CA LYS A 124 -7.25 -11.91 -0.99
C LYS A 124 -7.90 -11.10 0.13
N ILE A 125 -7.60 -11.44 1.38
CA ILE A 125 -8.25 -10.90 2.57
C ILE A 125 -7.24 -10.30 3.55
N LYS A 126 -6.02 -10.00 3.08
CA LYS A 126 -4.93 -9.50 3.92
C LYS A 126 -5.32 -8.18 4.62
N PRO A 127 -4.82 -7.94 5.85
CA PRO A 127 -5.09 -6.71 6.60
C PRO A 127 -4.71 -5.45 5.82
N TYR A 128 -5.37 -4.32 6.12
CA TYR A 128 -5.04 -3.02 5.56
C TYR A 128 -3.54 -2.68 5.70
N ALA A 129 -2.96 -2.89 6.87
CA ALA A 129 -1.55 -2.61 7.11
C ALA A 129 -0.60 -3.46 6.22
N CYS A 130 -0.99 -4.68 5.83
CA CYS A 130 -0.24 -5.50 4.86
C CYS A 130 -0.33 -4.97 3.43
N LEU A 131 -1.41 -4.25 3.09
CA LEU A 131 -1.59 -3.65 1.78
C LEU A 131 -0.79 -2.37 1.60
N SER A 132 -0.35 -1.76 2.70
CA SER A 132 0.37 -0.49 2.73
C SER A 132 1.89 -0.65 2.90
N TYR A 133 2.39 -1.89 2.89
CA TYR A 133 3.82 -2.22 2.98
C TYR A 133 4.47 -2.34 1.58
N PRO A 134 5.74 -1.93 1.38
CA PRO A 134 6.66 -1.27 2.32
C PRO A 134 6.69 0.26 2.24
N PHE A 135 5.93 0.87 1.33
CA PHE A 135 6.02 2.32 1.11
C PHE A 135 5.28 3.15 2.17
N ALA A 136 4.55 2.50 3.09
CA ALA A 136 3.73 3.17 4.08
C ALA A 136 3.75 2.51 5.48
N THR A 137 4.73 1.67 5.84
CA THR A 137 4.84 1.30 7.27
C THR A 137 5.25 2.49 8.10
N GLU A 138 4.40 2.86 9.04
CA GLU A 138 4.59 4.01 9.91
C GLU A 138 5.95 3.99 10.60
N ASP A 139 6.39 2.83 11.11
CA ASP A 139 7.68 2.73 11.82
C ASP A 139 8.88 2.97 10.90
N ASP A 140 8.89 2.35 9.71
CA ASP A 140 10.00 2.48 8.76
C ASP A 140 10.04 3.88 8.11
N GLN A 141 8.86 4.51 7.96
CA GLN A 141 8.71 5.81 7.32
C GLN A 141 8.65 6.99 8.31
N LYS A 142 8.63 6.75 9.62
CA LYS A 142 8.38 7.79 10.64
C LYS A 142 9.28 9.00 10.49
N GLU A 143 10.57 8.75 10.28
CA GLU A 143 11.58 9.79 10.07
C GLU A 143 11.33 10.58 8.78
N VAL A 144 10.96 9.89 7.70
CA VAL A 144 10.68 10.51 6.39
C VAL A 144 9.40 11.34 6.47
N ILE A 145 8.35 10.83 7.12
CA ILE A 145 7.08 11.53 7.32
C ILE A 145 7.31 12.82 8.12
N ASN A 146 8.06 12.73 9.23
CA ASN A 146 8.29 13.87 10.12
C ASN A 146 9.22 14.94 9.52
N SER A 147 10.08 14.56 8.57
CA SER A 147 11.01 15.48 7.89
C SER A 147 10.49 16.04 6.56
N TYR A 148 9.38 15.51 6.03
CA TYR A 148 8.82 15.97 4.77
C TYR A 148 8.19 17.37 4.90
N ASP A 149 8.76 18.33 4.16
CA ASP A 149 8.36 19.75 4.21
C ASP A 149 7.22 20.11 3.23
N GLY A 150 6.65 19.11 2.54
CA GLY A 150 5.60 19.30 1.54
C GLY A 150 6.11 19.63 0.12
N LYS A 151 7.43 19.76 -0.08
CA LYS A 151 8.01 20.05 -1.39
C LYS A 151 8.43 18.79 -2.11
N GLY A 152 8.16 18.79 -3.41
CA GLY A 152 8.49 17.67 -4.28
C GLY A 152 7.82 16.35 -3.91
N ILE A 153 8.44 15.26 -4.35
CA ILE A 153 7.97 13.88 -4.13
C ILE A 153 8.76 13.33 -2.94
N PRO A 154 8.09 12.71 -1.94
CA PRO A 154 8.80 12.11 -0.82
C PRO A 154 9.78 11.05 -1.27
N ASP A 155 10.98 11.04 -0.66
CA ASP A 155 11.93 9.96 -0.85
C ASP A 155 11.59 8.80 0.09
N PHE A 156 10.68 7.92 -0.35
CA PHE A 156 10.25 6.77 0.45
C PHE A 156 11.43 5.87 0.80
N LYS A 157 11.53 5.51 2.08
CA LYS A 157 12.48 4.49 2.53
C LYS A 157 12.06 3.14 1.96
N VAL A 158 12.94 2.45 1.24
CA VAL A 158 12.69 1.09 0.77
C VAL A 158 13.62 0.15 1.50
N PRO A 159 13.11 -0.87 2.20
CA PRO A 159 13.96 -1.83 2.89
C PRO A 159 14.91 -2.51 1.91
N GLU A 160 16.18 -2.66 2.29
CA GLU A 160 17.21 -3.23 1.41
C GLU A 160 16.86 -4.64 0.91
N TYR A 161 16.11 -5.40 1.70
CA TYR A 161 15.71 -6.76 1.38
C TYR A 161 14.51 -6.84 0.40
N CYS A 162 13.79 -5.75 0.15
CA CYS A 162 12.57 -5.76 -0.66
C CYS A 162 12.86 -5.40 -2.12
N LEU A 163 13.26 -6.40 -2.92
CA LEU A 163 13.54 -6.24 -4.35
C LEU A 163 12.35 -5.68 -5.13
N ALA A 164 11.14 -6.17 -4.82
CA ALA A 164 9.90 -5.74 -5.47
C ALA A 164 9.68 -4.23 -5.37
N SER A 165 9.97 -3.65 -4.21
CA SER A 165 9.74 -2.22 -3.97
C SER A 165 10.87 -1.36 -4.49
N LYS A 166 12.10 -1.88 -4.58
CA LYS A 166 13.16 -1.20 -5.34
C LYS A 166 12.75 -1.08 -6.82
N GLN A 167 12.28 -2.17 -7.41
CA GLN A 167 11.83 -2.18 -8.80
C GLN A 167 10.67 -1.19 -9.03
N VAL A 168 9.66 -1.17 -8.15
CA VAL A 168 8.54 -0.22 -8.25
C VAL A 168 9.05 1.21 -8.12
N LYS A 169 9.94 1.50 -7.16
CA LYS A 169 10.49 2.84 -6.97
C LYS A 169 11.26 3.30 -8.22
N GLU A 170 12.06 2.43 -8.83
CA GLU A 170 12.78 2.73 -10.08
C GLU A 170 11.83 3.06 -11.23
N ILE A 171 10.82 2.21 -11.46
CA ILE A 171 9.81 2.44 -12.51
C ILE A 171 9.06 3.75 -12.28
N ILE A 172 8.61 3.99 -11.04
CA ILE A 172 7.86 5.20 -10.71
C ILE A 172 8.74 6.45 -10.86
N ASN A 173 10.02 6.39 -10.48
CA ASN A 173 10.96 7.49 -10.68
C ASN A 173 11.18 7.81 -12.17
N GLN A 174 11.20 6.81 -13.05
CA GLN A 174 11.24 7.06 -14.50
C GLN A 174 9.97 7.78 -14.97
N ILE A 175 8.80 7.33 -14.52
CA ILE A 175 7.51 7.98 -14.85
C ILE A 175 7.48 9.43 -14.34
N ILE A 176 7.99 9.67 -13.14
CA ILE A 176 8.11 11.00 -12.54
C ILE A 176 8.98 11.91 -13.43
N ASN A 177 10.15 11.43 -13.87
CA ASN A 177 11.04 12.21 -14.72
C ASN A 177 10.39 12.55 -16.07
N ASP A 178 9.69 11.59 -16.69
CA ASP A 178 8.93 11.84 -17.92
C ASP A 178 7.86 12.92 -17.70
N LEU A 179 7.13 12.86 -16.59
CA LEU A 179 6.12 13.85 -16.24
C LEU A 179 6.74 15.23 -15.96
N ILE A 180 7.88 15.29 -15.28
CA ILE A 180 8.61 16.56 -15.06
C ILE A 180 9.01 17.19 -16.39
N ASN A 181 9.57 16.40 -17.30
CA ASN A 181 9.95 16.86 -18.64
C ASN A 181 8.74 17.37 -19.44
N LYS A 182 7.58 16.73 -19.28
CA LYS A 182 6.34 17.09 -19.97
C LYS A 182 5.64 18.32 -19.37
N LEU A 183 5.62 18.43 -18.04
CA LEU A 183 4.85 19.45 -17.31
C LEU A 183 5.67 20.69 -16.97
N GLY A 184 7.01 20.60 -17.01
CA GLY A 184 7.90 21.67 -16.53
C GLY A 184 7.85 21.86 -15.01
N ARG A 185 7.22 20.95 -14.28
CA ARG A 185 7.08 20.96 -12.82
C ARG A 185 6.91 19.55 -12.27
N ILE A 186 7.00 19.42 -10.95
CA ILE A 186 6.73 18.17 -10.25
C ILE A 186 5.23 17.81 -10.43
N PRO A 187 4.91 16.57 -10.84
CA PRO A 187 3.52 16.13 -10.99
C PRO A 187 2.82 16.08 -9.62
N THR A 188 1.52 16.29 -9.57
CA THR A 188 0.72 16.02 -8.36
C THR A 188 0.57 14.50 -8.15
N PRO A 189 0.17 14.03 -6.95
CA PRO A 189 -0.12 12.62 -6.74
C PRO A 189 -1.17 12.08 -7.72
N ARG A 190 -2.18 12.89 -8.07
CA ARG A 190 -3.21 12.52 -9.05
C ARG A 190 -2.64 12.35 -10.46
N GLU A 191 -1.79 13.28 -10.89
CA GLU A 191 -1.14 13.20 -12.20
C GLU A 191 -0.25 11.96 -12.30
N LEU A 192 0.52 11.69 -11.25
CA LEU A 192 1.32 10.47 -11.18
C LEU A 192 0.46 9.21 -11.22
N TYR A 193 -0.62 9.15 -10.43
CA TYR A 193 -1.58 8.03 -10.46
C TYR A 193 -2.14 7.79 -11.86
N ASN A 194 -2.61 8.85 -12.53
CA ASN A 194 -3.20 8.76 -13.86
C ASN A 194 -2.19 8.25 -14.90
N GLU A 195 -0.94 8.70 -14.82
CA GLU A 195 0.12 8.25 -15.72
C GLU A 195 0.48 6.77 -15.49
N VAL A 196 0.61 6.35 -14.22
CA VAL A 196 0.84 4.93 -13.87
C VAL A 196 -0.31 4.06 -14.38
N LYS A 197 -1.57 4.46 -14.09
CA LYS A 197 -2.76 3.76 -14.57
C LYS A 197 -2.77 3.69 -16.10
N SER A 198 -2.48 4.78 -16.80
CA SER A 198 -2.42 4.83 -18.26
C SER A 198 -1.43 3.80 -18.86
N ARG A 199 -0.23 3.69 -18.30
CA ARG A 199 0.84 2.82 -18.80
C ARG A 199 0.59 1.33 -18.55
N TYR A 200 -0.06 0.98 -17.44
CA TYR A 200 -0.13 -0.41 -16.98
C TYR A 200 -1.55 -1.01 -16.96
N TYR A 201 -2.59 -0.19 -16.77
CA TYR A 201 -3.96 -0.71 -16.69
C TYR A 201 -4.50 -1.19 -18.05
N LYS A 202 -4.10 -0.54 -19.15
CA LYS A 202 -4.51 -0.96 -20.51
C LYS A 202 -3.88 -2.28 -20.99
N ASN A 203 -2.82 -2.76 -20.32
CA ASN A 203 -2.14 -4.00 -20.72
C ASN A 203 -2.82 -5.26 -20.17
N GLU A 204 -3.73 -5.16 -19.18
CA GLU A 204 -4.45 -6.32 -18.63
C GLU A 204 -5.60 -6.80 -19.55
N GLU A 205 -6.23 -5.91 -20.33
CA GLU A 205 -7.29 -6.30 -21.29
C GLU A 205 -6.75 -6.99 -22.55
N THR A 206 -5.48 -6.79 -22.89
CA THR A 206 -4.85 -7.37 -24.09
C THR A 206 -4.06 -8.66 -23.82
N THR A 207 -3.78 -9.00 -22.56
CA THR A 207 -3.05 -10.23 -22.18
C THR A 207 -3.92 -11.34 -21.61
N SER A 208 -5.24 -11.11 -21.50
CA SER A 208 -6.24 -12.15 -21.21
C SER A 208 -6.85 -12.68 -22.52
N ARG A 209 -6.08 -13.45 -23.30
CA ARG A 209 -6.56 -14.33 -24.37
C ARG A 209 -5.79 -15.63 -24.36
#